data_AF-A0A4Q1D750-F1
#
_entry.id   AF-A0A4Q1D750-F1
#
_cell.length_a   1.000
_cell.length_b   1.000
_cell.length_c   1.000
_cell.angle_alpha   90.00
_cell.angle_beta   90.00
_cell.angle_gamma   90.00
#
_symmetry.space_group_name_H-M   'P 1'
#
loop_
_entity.id
_entity.type
_entity.pdbx_description
1 polymer ?
#
loop_
_entity_poly.entity_id
_entity_poly.type
_entity_poly.pdbx_seq_one_letter_code
_entity_poly.pdbx_strand_id
1 'polypeptide(L)' 'MNRKIKHYLMVDAHFTWWVKGKAYLCRIIDMLHMGLIDEVLFGREVAERLPVLVDEWVQAIRLLLRQQ' A
#
# COMPACT_ATOMS: atom_id res chain seq x y z
N MET A 1 8.17 -9.47 -20.24
CA MET A 1 7.44 -9.36 -18.96
C MET A 1 7.62 -7.93 -18.45
N ASN A 2 6.66 -7.02 -18.70
CA ASN A 2 6.70 -5.67 -18.14
C ASN A 2 5.40 -5.43 -17.35
N ARG A 3 5.34 -5.99 -16.13
CA ARG A 3 4.16 -5.88 -15.26
C ARG A 3 4.47 -4.83 -14.19
N LYS A 4 3.59 -3.83 -14.05
CA LYS A 4 3.71 -2.85 -12.98
C LYS A 4 3.53 -3.58 -11.64
N ILE A 5 4.59 -3.66 -10.87
CA ILE A 5 4.57 -4.17 -9.50
C ILE A 5 4.03 -3.07 -8.60
N LYS A 6 3.07 -3.42 -7.75
CA LYS A 6 2.49 -2.51 -6.78
C LYS A 6 3.19 -2.69 -5.44
N HIS A 7 3.68 -1.59 -4.87
CA HIS A 7 4.39 -1.57 -3.60
C HIS A 7 3.49 -1.00 -2.50
N TYR A 8 3.12 -1.84 -1.53
CA TYR A 8 2.26 -1.47 -0.41
C TYR A 8 3.06 -1.46 0.89
N LEU A 9 2.91 -0.42 1.71
CA LEU A 9 3.55 -0.32 3.02
C LEU A 9 2.50 -0.45 4.12
N MET A 10 2.55 -1.52 4.90
CA MET A 10 1.66 -1.71 6.05
C MET A 10 2.37 -1.35 7.34
N VAL A 11 1.70 -0.59 8.18
CA VAL A 11 2.32 0.09 9.31
C VAL A 11 1.48 -0.08 10.56
N ASP A 12 1.96 -0.89 11.50
CA ASP A 12 1.29 -1.10 12.79
C ASP A 12 2.23 -0.75 13.96
N ALA A 13 2.26 0.52 14.35
CA ALA A 13 3.12 0.99 15.45
C ALA A 13 2.62 2.32 16.04
N HIS A 14 1.41 2.34 16.61
CA HIS A 14 0.74 3.55 17.13
C HIS A 14 1.69 4.49 17.91
N PHE A 15 2.50 3.95 18.83
CA PHE A 15 3.48 4.72 19.58
C PHE A 15 4.54 5.40 18.69
N THR A 16 5.06 4.68 17.70
CA THR A 16 6.05 5.20 16.74
C THR A 16 5.47 6.32 15.87
N TRP A 17 4.19 6.27 15.49
CA TRP A 17 3.55 7.29 14.65
C TRP A 17 3.05 8.50 15.42
N TRP A 18 2.35 8.28 16.52
CA TRP A 18 1.68 9.37 17.25
C TRP A 18 2.59 10.06 18.26
N VAL A 19 3.62 9.39 18.76
CA VAL A 19 4.49 9.93 19.82
C VAL A 19 5.87 10.30 19.30
N LYS A 20 6.46 9.50 18.39
CA LYS A 20 7.80 9.73 17.82
C LYS A 20 7.80 10.04 16.32
N GLY A 21 6.63 10.15 15.69
CA GLY A 21 6.47 9.82 14.28
C GLY A 21 6.68 10.94 13.28
N LYS A 22 6.92 12.19 13.69
CA LYS A 22 7.00 13.32 12.75
C LYS A 22 8.03 13.09 11.64
N ALA A 23 9.22 12.59 11.99
CA ALA A 23 10.27 12.28 11.01
C ALA A 23 9.93 11.06 10.13
N TYR A 24 9.28 10.03 10.69
CA TYR A 24 8.87 8.84 9.95
C TYR A 24 7.73 9.14 8.96
N LEU A 25 6.79 10.01 9.34
CA LEU A 25 5.70 10.45 8.49
C LEU A 25 6.22 11.22 7.27
N CYS A 26 7.15 12.16 7.46
CA CYS A 26 7.79 12.85 6.34
C CYS A 26 8.44 11.86 5.36
N ARG A 27 9.19 10.87 5.87
CA ARG A 27 9.81 9.83 5.03
C ARG A 27 8.78 9.02 4.22
N ILE A 28 7.67 8.61 4.83
CA ILE A 28 6.61 7.89 4.12
C ILE A 28 5.98 8.77 3.04
N ILE A 29 5.72 10.04 3.35
CA ILE A 29 5.18 11.01 2.39
C ILE A 29 6.16 11.21 1.23
N ASP A 30 7.46 11.32 1.52
CA ASP A 30 8.49 11.42 0.48
C ASP A 30 8.51 10.17 -0.40
N MET A 31 8.43 8.98 0.19
CA MET A 31 8.38 7.72 -0.56
C MET A 31 7.14 7.60 -1.46
N LEU A 32 5.98 8.09 -1.01
CA LEU A 32 4.77 8.18 -1.83
C LEU A 32 4.97 9.15 -3.00
N HIS A 33 5.49 10.36 -2.74
CA HIS A 33 5.74 11.36 -3.78
C HIS A 33 6.77 10.91 -4.81
N MET A 34 7.80 10.18 -4.37
CA MET A 34 8.82 9.60 -5.24
C MET A 34 8.31 8.38 -6.02
N GLY A 35 7.12 7.87 -5.71
CA GLY A 35 6.55 6.67 -6.34
C GLY A 35 7.25 5.37 -5.94
N LEU A 36 7.96 5.36 -4.81
CA LEU A 36 8.60 4.15 -4.28
C LEU A 36 7.57 3.19 -3.66
N ILE A 37 6.48 3.75 -3.14
CA ILE A 37 5.31 3.02 -2.67
C ILE A 37 4.06 3.60 -3.34
N ASP A 38 3.13 2.73 -3.69
CA ASP A 38 1.85 3.11 -4.31
C ASP A 38 0.81 3.49 -3.25
N GLU A 39 0.85 2.84 -2.09
CA GLU A 39 -0.15 3.03 -1.02
C GLU A 39 0.43 2.61 0.34
N VAL A 40 0.00 3.29 1.41
CA VAL A 40 0.40 3.01 2.79
C VAL A 40 -0.87 2.76 3.63
N LEU A 41 -0.85 1.75 4.48
CA LEU A 41 -1.98 1.37 5.33
C LEU A 41 -1.58 1.43 6.81
N PHE A 42 -2.37 2.10 7.64
CA PHE A 42 -2.06 2.28 9.06
C PHE A 42 -2.97 1.49 10.01
N GLY A 43 -2.36 0.63 10.84
CA GLY A 43 -3.03 -0.08 11.93
C GLY A 43 -4.30 -0.79 11.47
N ARG A 44 -5.46 -0.33 11.96
CA ARG A 44 -6.77 -0.90 11.63
C ARG A 44 -7.12 -0.82 10.15
N GLU A 45 -6.62 0.18 9.43
CA GLU A 45 -6.83 0.32 7.99
C GLU A 45 -6.31 -0.90 7.22
N VAL A 46 -5.27 -1.57 7.72
CA VAL A 46 -4.78 -2.82 7.10
C VAL A 46 -5.89 -3.86 7.04
N ALA A 47 -6.63 -4.05 8.13
CA ALA A 47 -7.71 -5.04 8.19
C ALA A 47 -8.93 -4.65 7.32
N GLU A 48 -9.15 -3.36 7.08
CA GLU A 48 -10.29 -2.85 6.33
C GLU A 48 -10.00 -2.73 4.83
N ARG A 49 -8.80 -2.27 4.45
CA ARG A 49 -8.40 -1.98 3.06
C ARG A 49 -7.78 -3.17 2.35
N LEU A 50 -7.03 -4.03 3.05
CA LEU A 50 -6.36 -5.17 2.42
C LEU A 50 -7.33 -6.15 1.74
N PRO A 51 -8.49 -6.52 2.31
CA PRO A 51 -9.44 -7.39 1.61
C PRO A 51 -9.93 -6.80 0.29
N VAL A 52 -10.16 -5.48 0.25
CA VAL A 52 -10.60 -4.77 -0.96
C VAL A 52 -9.47 -4.76 -2.00
N LEU A 53 -8.24 -4.48 -1.59
CA LEU A 53 -7.06 -4.54 -2.47
C LEU A 53 -6.88 -5.93 -3.10
N VAL A 54 -7.05 -6.99 -2.30
CA VAL A 54 -6.94 -8.37 -2.80
C VAL A 54 -8.02 -8.66 -3.84
N ASP A 55 -9.26 -8.21 -3.64
CA ASP A 55 -10.30 -8.37 -4.66
C ASP A 55 -9.94 -7.61 -5.95
N GLU A 56 -9.47 -6.37 -5.84
CA GLU A 56 -8.97 -5.59 -6.98
C GLU A 56 -7.87 -6.35 -7.76
N TRP A 57 -6.92 -6.98 -7.06
CA TRP A 57 -5.87 -7.77 -7.68
C TRP A 57 -6.42 -9.00 -8.42
N VAL A 58 -7.38 -9.70 -7.81
CA VAL A 58 -8.05 -10.85 -8.43
C VAL A 58 -8.80 -10.42 -9.68
N GLN A 59 -9.53 -9.31 -9.64
CA GLN A 59 -10.23 -8.78 -10.81
C GLN A 59 -9.27 -8.38 -11.92
N ALA A 60 -8.17 -7.72 -11.59
CA ALA A 60 -7.14 -7.34 -12.55
C ALA A 60 -6.54 -8.58 -13.24
N ILE A 61 -6.24 -9.65 -12.49
CA ILE A 61 -5.75 -10.92 -13.06
C ILE A 61 -6.79 -11.56 -13.96
N ARG A 62 -8.06 -11.62 -13.54
CA ARG A 62 -9.15 -12.18 -14.35
C ARG A 62 -9.35 -11.43 -15.66
N LEU A 63 -9.24 -10.11 -15.65
CA LEU A 63 -9.33 -9.30 -16.87
C LEU A 63 -8.17 -9.58 -17.82
N LEU A 64 -6.94 -9.70 -17.31
CA LEU A 64 -5.78 -10.05 -18.12
C LEU A 64 -5.92 -11.41 -18.79
N LEU A 65 -6.40 -12.41 -18.06
CA LEU A 65 -6.62 -13.76 -18.60
C LEU A 65 -7.72 -13.83 -19.67
N ARG A 66 -8.66 -12.89 -19.68
CA ARG A 66 -9.71 -12.80 -20.72
C ARG A 66 -9.26 -12.11 -22.01
N GLN A 67 -8.13 -11.39 -21.97
CA GLN A 67 -7.59 -10.65 -23.12
C GLN A 67 -6.45 -11.39 -23.84
N GLN A 68 -6.09 -12.59 -23.36
CA GLN A 68 -5.19 -13.54 -24.04
C GLN A 68 -6.00 -14.66 -24.69
#